data_AF-A0A494XG18-F1
#
_entry.id   AF-A0A494XG18-F1
#
_cell.length_a   1.000
_cell.length_b   1.000
_cell.length_c   1.000
_cell.angle_alpha   90.00
_cell.angle_beta   90.00
_cell.angle_gamma   90.00
#
_symmetry.space_group_name_H-M   'P 1'
#
loop_
_entity.id
_entity.type
_entity.pdbx_description
1 polymer ?
#
loop_
_entity_poly.entity_id
_entity_poly.type
_entity_poly.pdbx_seq_one_letter_code
_entity_poly.pdbx_strand_id
1 'polypeptide(L)'
;MAAINAYIPTVTPLLFETEEGKRTASACLEFGDWNHTEKALTPIRVADLLAMPHNPALVWVMDSLAAAAEAERLDADRYVDQLFASRSDARAFRLILRDAGADCWVSDRHHHALRKLGCATMDANAYPAIASFFDPAV
;
A
#
# COMPACT_ATOMS: atom_id res chain seq x y z
N MET A 1 7.29 -13.18 -38.05
CA MET A 1 8.08 -12.79 -36.87
C MET A 1 7.21 -11.88 -36.02
N ALA A 2 6.67 -12.37 -34.92
CA ALA A 2 5.87 -11.55 -34.00
C ALA A 2 6.81 -10.55 -33.32
N ALA A 3 6.50 -9.26 -33.44
CA ALA A 3 7.21 -8.22 -32.70
C ALA A 3 6.99 -8.48 -31.21
N ILE A 4 8.06 -8.84 -30.51
CA ILE A 4 8.07 -8.83 -29.04
C ILE A 4 7.92 -7.36 -28.69
N ASN A 5 6.70 -6.93 -28.34
CA ASN A 5 6.47 -5.64 -27.72
C ASN A 5 7.29 -5.67 -26.42
N ALA A 6 8.45 -5.03 -26.44
CA ALA A 6 9.23 -4.80 -25.24
C ALA A 6 8.31 -4.05 -24.28
N TYR A 7 7.90 -4.71 -23.21
CA TYR A 7 7.22 -4.05 -22.09
C TYR A 7 8.16 -2.97 -21.59
N ILE A 8 7.82 -1.71 -21.86
CA ILE A 8 8.47 -0.57 -21.23
C ILE A 8 7.71 -0.40 -19.92
N PRO A 9 8.32 -0.69 -18.75
CA PRO A 9 7.67 -0.51 -17.47
C PRO A 9 7.27 0.96 -17.38
N THR A 10 5.96 1.21 -17.45
CA THR A 10 5.42 2.53 -17.19
C THR A 10 5.29 2.61 -15.68
N VAL A 11 5.98 3.58 -15.07
CA VAL A 11 5.86 3.81 -13.63
C VAL A 11 4.37 3.99 -13.34
N THR A 12 3.78 3.06 -12.57
CA THR A 12 2.37 3.18 -12.19
C THR A 12 2.25 4.47 -11.38
N PRO A 13 1.50 5.46 -11.88
CA PRO A 13 1.35 6.71 -11.17
C PRO A 13 0.64 6.41 -9.84
N LEU A 14 1.15 6.97 -8.76
CA LEU A 14 0.48 6.83 -7.47
C LEU A 14 -0.87 7.55 -7.52
N LEU A 15 -1.81 7.14 -6.68
CA LEU A 15 -3.15 7.72 -6.66
C LEU A 15 -3.08 9.26 -6.51
N PHE A 16 -2.14 9.79 -5.73
CA PHE A 16 -1.90 11.23 -5.56
C PHE A 16 -1.27 11.97 -6.76
N GLU A 17 -0.85 11.27 -7.81
CA GLU A 17 -0.23 11.88 -8.99
C GLU A 17 -1.26 12.24 -10.08
N THR A 18 -2.49 11.72 -9.98
CA THR A 18 -3.60 12.00 -10.92
C THR A 18 -4.61 12.99 -10.32
N GLU A 19 -5.31 13.80 -11.13
CA GLU A 19 -6.29 14.77 -10.61
C GLU A 19 -7.50 14.10 -9.91
N GLU A 20 -7.92 12.93 -10.38
CA GLU A 20 -8.99 12.14 -9.75
C GLU A 20 -8.50 11.47 -8.47
N GLY A 21 -7.28 10.95 -8.48
CA GLY A 21 -6.70 10.38 -7.29
C GLY A 21 -6.28 11.44 -6.25
N LYS A 22 -5.93 12.67 -6.63
CA LYS A 22 -5.79 13.81 -5.69
C LYS A 22 -7.09 14.16 -4.97
N ARG A 23 -8.22 14.10 -5.68
CA ARG A 23 -9.55 14.31 -5.08
C ARG A 23 -9.89 13.20 -4.09
N THR A 24 -9.61 11.97 -4.47
CA THR A 24 -9.81 10.79 -3.62
C THR A 24 -8.86 10.82 -2.41
N ALA A 25 -7.60 11.22 -2.61
CA ALA A 25 -6.58 11.37 -1.58
C ALA A 25 -6.96 12.43 -0.55
N SER A 26 -7.44 13.59 -1.02
CA SER A 26 -7.89 14.68 -0.14
C SER A 26 -8.98 14.23 0.84
N ALA A 27 -9.86 13.32 0.41
CA ALA A 27 -10.89 12.73 1.26
C ALA A 27 -10.35 11.66 2.23
N CYS A 28 -9.16 11.11 1.96
CA CYS A 28 -8.55 10.07 2.78
C CYS A 28 -7.53 10.60 3.80
N LEU A 29 -7.04 11.84 3.63
CA LEU A 29 -6.02 12.46 4.50
C LEU A 29 -6.42 12.46 5.99
N GLU A 30 -7.71 12.59 6.31
CA GLU A 30 -8.18 12.57 7.71
C GLU A 30 -7.96 11.22 8.40
N PHE A 31 -7.79 10.15 7.62
CA PHE A 31 -7.53 8.79 8.11
C PHE A 31 -6.04 8.46 8.17
N GLY A 32 -5.14 9.40 7.85
CA GLY A 32 -3.69 9.17 7.81
C GLY A 32 -3.17 8.81 6.41
N ASP A 33 -1.94 9.21 6.14
CA ASP A 33 -1.25 9.03 4.85
C ASP A 33 0.25 9.35 4.98
N TRP A 34 0.98 9.09 3.90
CA TRP A 34 2.25 9.69 3.58
C TRP A 34 2.10 11.16 3.16
N ASN A 35 2.68 12.08 3.93
CA ASN A 35 2.80 13.49 3.57
C ASN A 35 4.07 13.72 2.73
N HIS A 36 3.90 13.98 1.43
CA HIS A 36 5.02 14.25 0.50
C HIS A 36 5.82 15.51 0.82
N THR A 37 5.18 16.54 1.38
CA THR A 37 5.83 17.81 1.70
C THR A 37 6.72 17.67 2.93
N GLU A 38 6.19 17.05 3.97
CA GLU A 38 6.90 16.86 5.25
C GLU A 38 7.78 15.61 5.26
N LYS A 39 7.61 14.73 4.26
CA LYS A 39 8.24 13.40 4.18
C LYS A 39 8.02 12.60 5.46
N ALA A 40 6.78 12.60 5.92
CA ALA A 40 6.36 11.97 7.16
C ALA A 40 5.16 11.05 6.92
N LEU A 41 5.15 9.91 7.60
CA LEU A 41 4.03 8.98 7.58
C LEU A 41 3.16 9.23 8.81
N THR A 42 1.88 9.52 8.57
CA THR A 42 0.87 9.57 9.63
C THR A 42 0.20 8.20 9.69
N PRO A 43 0.16 7.53 10.86
CA PRO A 43 -0.45 6.21 10.98
C PRO A 43 -1.89 6.17 10.47
N ILE A 44 -2.21 5.16 9.67
CA ILE A 44 -3.47 5.03 8.95
C ILE A 44 -4.53 4.33 9.80
N ARG A 45 -5.72 4.95 9.90
CA ARG A 45 -6.93 4.46 10.57
C ARG A 45 -7.80 3.69 9.58
N VAL A 46 -7.35 2.49 9.21
CA VAL A 46 -7.98 1.66 8.18
C VAL A 46 -9.44 1.31 8.50
N ALA A 47 -9.76 1.04 9.76
CA ALA A 47 -11.14 0.72 10.15
C ALA A 47 -12.11 1.88 9.88
N ASP A 48 -11.67 3.11 10.12
CA ASP A 48 -12.47 4.30 9.85
C ASP A 48 -12.57 4.57 8.35
N LEU A 49 -11.48 4.39 7.61
CA LEU A 49 -11.47 4.49 6.14
C LEU A 49 -12.44 3.48 5.50
N LEU A 50 -12.54 2.26 6.05
CA LEU A 50 -13.46 1.23 5.58
C LEU A 50 -14.94 1.60 5.76
N ALA A 51 -15.26 2.48 6.71
CA ALA A 51 -16.64 2.96 6.90
C ALA A 51 -17.09 3.91 5.80
N MET A 52 -16.15 4.46 5.01
CA MET A 52 -16.47 5.32 3.88
C MET A 52 -17.01 4.50 2.68
N PRO A 53 -18.12 4.92 2.05
CA PRO A 53 -18.60 4.31 0.82
C PRO A 53 -17.55 4.41 -0.30
N HIS A 54 -17.36 3.32 -1.05
CA HIS A 54 -16.38 3.25 -2.16
C HIS A 54 -14.94 3.60 -1.75
N ASN A 55 -14.54 3.28 -0.52
CA ASN A 55 -13.21 3.60 -0.02
C ASN A 55 -12.08 2.95 -0.84
N PRO A 56 -10.95 3.66 -1.02
CA PRO A 56 -9.78 3.14 -1.74
C PRO A 56 -8.78 2.43 -0.81
N ALA A 57 -9.22 1.83 0.32
CA ALA A 57 -8.33 1.45 1.42
C ALA A 57 -7.14 0.57 1.02
N LEU A 58 -7.34 -0.38 0.10
CA LEU A 58 -6.25 -1.22 -0.42
C LEU A 58 -5.17 -0.38 -1.09
N VAL A 59 -5.57 0.43 -2.08
CA VAL A 59 -4.63 1.22 -2.89
C VAL A 59 -4.00 2.31 -2.03
N TRP A 60 -4.80 2.97 -1.19
CA TRP A 60 -4.33 4.03 -0.29
C TRP A 60 -3.19 3.56 0.60
N VAL A 61 -3.41 2.50 1.39
CA VAL A 61 -2.39 2.00 2.32
C VAL A 61 -1.14 1.51 1.59
N MET A 62 -1.30 0.82 0.46
CA MET A 62 -0.15 0.32 -0.31
C MET A 62 0.65 1.44 -0.98
N ASP A 63 -0.02 2.48 -1.47
CA ASP A 63 0.62 3.66 -2.04
C ASP A 63 1.38 4.44 -0.95
N SER A 64 0.78 4.65 0.23
CA SER A 64 1.44 5.31 1.37
C SER A 64 2.66 4.50 1.85
N LEU A 65 2.53 3.17 1.93
CA LEU A 65 3.64 2.26 2.24
C LEU A 65 4.77 2.42 1.22
N ALA A 66 4.44 2.39 -0.08
CA ALA A 66 5.43 2.46 -1.13
C ALA A 66 6.17 3.80 -1.14
N ALA A 67 5.45 4.90 -1.00
CA ALA A 67 6.04 6.23 -0.91
C ALA A 67 6.96 6.38 0.32
N ALA A 68 6.54 5.88 1.48
CA ALA A 68 7.35 5.92 2.69
C ALA A 68 8.60 5.01 2.62
N ALA A 69 8.48 3.83 1.99
CA ALA A 69 9.61 2.92 1.74
C ALA A 69 10.60 3.49 0.71
N GLU A 70 10.12 4.20 -0.31
CA GLU A 70 10.96 4.90 -1.27
C GLU A 70 11.73 6.06 -0.64
N ALA A 71 11.11 6.77 0.30
CA ALA A 71 11.73 7.84 1.07
C ALA A 71 12.61 7.34 2.24
N GLU A 72 12.79 6.03 2.39
CA GLU A 72 13.57 5.39 3.47
C GLU A 72 13.10 5.83 4.87
N ARG A 73 11.78 6.06 5.03
CA ARG A 73 11.16 6.45 6.30
C ARG A 73 10.49 5.30 7.05
N LEU A 74 10.44 4.12 6.44
CA LEU A 74 9.96 2.91 7.09
C LEU A 74 11.11 2.07 7.61
N ASP A 75 10.96 1.62 8.84
CA ASP A 75 11.83 0.66 9.50
C ASP A 75 11.23 -0.74 9.32
N ALA A 76 11.99 -1.70 8.78
CA ALA A 76 11.49 -3.03 8.46
C ALA A 76 10.98 -3.82 9.68
N ASP A 77 11.47 -3.52 10.88
CA ASP A 77 11.05 -4.21 12.12
C ASP A 77 9.84 -3.50 12.78
N ARG A 78 9.55 -2.26 12.38
CA ARG A 78 8.52 -1.42 13.01
C ARG A 78 7.48 -0.87 12.03
N TYR A 79 7.54 -1.27 10.77
CA TYR A 79 6.71 -0.68 9.72
C TYR A 79 5.21 -0.82 10.00
N VAL A 80 4.77 -1.91 10.65
CA VAL A 80 3.38 -2.10 11.04
C VAL A 80 2.93 -1.01 12.02
N ASP A 81 3.74 -0.74 13.05
CA ASP A 81 3.45 0.30 14.05
C ASP A 81 3.58 1.72 13.46
N GLN A 82 4.38 1.90 12.41
CA GLN A 82 4.53 3.19 11.71
C GLN A 82 3.38 3.44 10.73
N LEU A 83 2.89 2.40 10.06
CA LEU A 83 1.89 2.50 9.01
C LEU A 83 0.46 2.51 9.54
N PHE A 84 0.18 1.80 10.63
CA PHE A 84 -1.19 1.66 11.15
C PHE A 84 -1.36 2.37 12.48
N ALA A 85 -2.50 3.06 12.64
CA ALA A 85 -2.82 3.76 13.89
C ALA A 85 -3.07 2.78 15.06
N SER A 86 -3.48 1.55 14.77
CA SER A 86 -3.72 0.52 15.76
C SER A 86 -3.50 -0.91 15.21
N ARG A 87 -3.34 -1.88 16.11
CA ARG A 87 -3.31 -3.30 15.73
C ARG A 87 -4.61 -3.77 15.07
N SER A 88 -5.75 -3.17 15.41
CA SER A 88 -7.02 -3.43 14.73
C SER A 88 -7.00 -2.96 13.29
N ASP A 89 -6.36 -1.83 12.99
CA ASP A 89 -6.22 -1.31 11.63
C ASP A 89 -5.33 -2.23 10.78
N ALA A 90 -4.22 -2.72 11.34
CA ALA A 90 -3.39 -3.72 10.68
C ALA A 90 -4.17 -5.00 10.36
N ARG A 91 -4.99 -5.50 11.31
CA ARG A 91 -5.87 -6.66 11.09
C ARG A 91 -6.92 -6.38 10.02
N ALA A 92 -7.56 -5.21 10.05
CA ALA A 92 -8.56 -4.82 9.06
C ALA A 92 -7.92 -4.79 7.66
N PHE A 93 -6.74 -4.20 7.52
CA PHE A 93 -6.01 -4.18 6.27
C PHE A 93 -5.64 -5.58 5.75
N ARG A 94 -5.18 -6.46 6.63
CA ARG A 94 -4.91 -7.86 6.29
C ARG A 94 -6.15 -8.57 5.72
N LEU A 95 -7.34 -8.30 6.25
CA LEU A 95 -8.59 -8.85 5.71
C LEU A 95 -8.86 -8.31 4.30
N ILE A 96 -8.66 -7.01 4.07
CA ILE A 96 -8.77 -6.40 2.73
C ILE A 96 -7.84 -7.09 1.74
N LEU A 97 -6.58 -7.32 2.11
CA LEU A 97 -5.59 -8.00 1.26
C LEU A 97 -6.02 -9.44 0.95
N ARG A 98 -6.46 -10.20 1.95
CA ARG A 98 -6.90 -11.59 1.78
C ARG A 98 -8.13 -11.69 0.89
N ASP A 99 -9.05 -10.75 1.04
CA ASP A 99 -10.33 -10.74 0.34
C ASP A 99 -10.22 -10.04 -1.03
N ALA A 100 -9.06 -9.44 -1.35
CA ALA A 100 -8.74 -8.99 -2.69
C ALA A 100 -8.79 -10.20 -3.64
N GLY A 101 -9.50 -10.10 -4.77
CA GLY A 101 -9.59 -11.21 -5.70
C GLY A 101 -8.21 -11.67 -6.18
N ALA A 102 -8.09 -12.93 -6.60
CA ALA A 102 -6.85 -13.45 -7.17
C ALA A 102 -6.39 -12.67 -8.42
N ASP A 103 -7.32 -11.94 -9.06
CA ASP A 103 -7.08 -11.08 -10.21
C ASP A 103 -6.49 -9.71 -9.84
N CYS A 104 -6.42 -9.37 -8.55
CA CYS A 104 -5.83 -8.11 -8.08
C CYS A 104 -4.32 -8.29 -7.88
N TRP A 105 -3.56 -7.93 -8.92
CA TRP A 105 -2.11 -8.08 -8.92
C TRP A 105 -1.42 -6.98 -8.13
N VAL A 106 -0.33 -7.35 -7.47
CA VAL A 106 0.54 -6.38 -6.79
C VAL A 106 1.25 -5.55 -7.86
N SER A 107 1.17 -4.22 -7.76
CA SER A 107 1.89 -3.36 -8.68
C SER A 107 3.41 -3.49 -8.47
N ASP A 108 4.21 -3.22 -9.51
CA ASP A 108 5.67 -3.26 -9.43
C ASP A 108 6.20 -2.39 -8.29
N ARG A 109 5.56 -1.23 -8.06
CA ARG A 109 5.91 -0.28 -7.02
C ARG A 109 5.67 -0.84 -5.61
N HIS A 110 4.51 -1.46 -5.40
CA HIS A 110 4.18 -2.13 -4.14
C HIS A 110 5.09 -3.32 -3.89
N HIS A 111 5.36 -4.11 -4.93
CA HIS A 111 6.26 -5.25 -4.84
C HIS A 111 7.68 -4.79 -4.43
N HIS A 112 8.19 -3.73 -5.04
CA HIS A 112 9.51 -3.17 -4.70
C HIS A 112 9.55 -2.63 -3.25
N ALA A 113 8.50 -1.95 -2.80
CA ALA A 113 8.38 -1.48 -1.42
C ALA A 113 8.43 -2.64 -0.41
N LEU A 114 7.66 -3.70 -0.66
CA LEU A 114 7.64 -4.90 0.18
C LEU A 114 9.02 -5.59 0.22
N ARG A 115 9.73 -5.66 -0.92
CA ARG A 115 11.08 -6.21 -0.95
C ARG A 115 12.06 -5.44 -0.08
N LYS A 116 11.96 -4.09 -0.05
CA LYS A 116 12.77 -3.25 0.84
C LYS A 116 12.49 -3.53 2.32
N LEU A 117 11.27 -3.93 2.66
CA LEU A 117 10.84 -4.27 4.01
C LEU A 117 11.11 -5.73 4.39
N GLY A 118 11.87 -6.47 3.58
CA GLY A 118 12.26 -7.85 3.91
C GLY A 118 11.37 -8.94 3.30
N CYS A 119 10.39 -8.60 2.47
CA CYS A 119 9.53 -9.56 1.76
C CYS A 119 10.21 -10.25 0.55
N ALA A 120 11.55 -10.25 0.51
CA ALA A 120 12.34 -10.65 -0.66
C ALA A 120 12.17 -12.13 -1.09
N THR A 121 11.60 -12.97 -0.24
CA THR A 121 11.41 -14.40 -0.47
C THR A 121 9.98 -14.78 -0.86
N MET A 122 9.02 -13.84 -0.82
CA MET A 122 7.65 -14.11 -1.25
C MET A 122 7.52 -13.87 -2.76
N ASP A 123 7.27 -14.95 -3.50
CA ASP A 123 6.83 -14.91 -4.90
C ASP A 123 5.35 -14.47 -4.95
N ALA A 124 5.11 -13.23 -4.51
CA ALA A 124 3.79 -12.69 -4.32
C ALA A 124 3.41 -11.76 -5.47
N ASN A 125 2.60 -12.30 -6.38
CA ASN A 125 2.11 -11.60 -7.56
C ASN A 125 0.71 -11.02 -7.35
N ALA A 126 0.02 -11.38 -6.26
CA ALA A 126 -1.34 -10.93 -5.94
C ALA A 126 -1.46 -10.49 -4.47
N TYR A 127 -2.34 -9.53 -4.20
CA TYR A 127 -2.53 -8.97 -2.84
C TYR A 127 -2.87 -10.00 -1.75
N PRO A 128 -3.65 -11.08 -2.02
CA PRO A 128 -3.89 -12.12 -1.01
C PRO A 128 -2.63 -12.82 -0.56
N ALA A 129 -1.66 -12.98 -1.47
CA ALA A 129 -0.41 -13.65 -1.14
C ALA A 129 0.38 -12.86 -0.10
N ILE A 130 0.35 -11.52 -0.14
CA ILE A 130 1.07 -10.65 0.80
C ILE A 130 0.34 -10.40 2.13
N ALA A 131 -0.89 -10.91 2.30
CA ALA A 131 -1.69 -10.62 3.50
C ALA A 131 -1.01 -11.07 4.80
N SER A 132 -0.25 -12.17 4.78
CA SER A 132 0.48 -12.67 5.95
C SER A 132 1.66 -11.77 6.36
N PHE A 133 2.14 -10.92 5.46
CA PHE A 133 3.22 -9.99 5.76
C PHE A 133 2.81 -9.00 6.85
N PHE A 134 1.56 -8.51 6.78
CA PHE A 134 1.00 -7.52 7.69
C PHE A 134 0.38 -8.12 8.98
N ASP A 135 0.96 -9.19 9.51
CA ASP A 135 0.47 -9.81 10.76
C ASP A 135 0.98 -9.04 11.98
N PRO A 136 0.12 -8.41 12.80
CA PRO A 136 0.54 -7.65 13.98
C PRO A 136 1.00 -8.53 15.16
N ALA A 137 1.04 -9.86 14.98
CA ALA A 137 1.58 -10.82 15.96
C ALA A 137 3.04 -11.22 15.68
N VAL A 138 3.61 -10.79 14.56
CA VAL A 138 5.03 -10.97 14.22
C VAL A 138 5.86 -9.90 14.92
#